data_AF-A0A8C5M813-F1
#
_entry.id   AF-A0A8C5M813-F1
#
_cell.length_a   1.000
_cell.length_b   1.000
_cell.length_c   1.000
_cell.angle_alpha   90.00
_cell.angle_beta   90.00
_cell.angle_gamma   90.00
#
_symmetry.space_group_name_H-M   'P 1'
#
loop_
_entity.id
_entity.type
_entity.pdbx_description
1 polymer ?
#
loop_
_entity_poly.entity_id
_entity_poly.type
_entity_poly.pdbx_seq_one_letter_code
_entity_poly.pdbx_strand_id
1 'polypeptide(L)'
;MASSSRSQVLSLYKTMLRESGRFSSYNYRSYAIRRIKDAFREKKNVHDSHEIQSLVQRAKENLEVIKRQFLSSHTGTFLHSTLQVAHSSRSQHLLSATTRS
;
A
#
# COMPACT_ATOMS: atom_id res chain seq x y z
N MET A 1 -16.56 -1.53 -28.79
CA MET A 1 -16.61 -1.46 -27.31
C MET A 1 -15.34 -0.78 -26.74
N ALA A 2 -15.04 0.47 -27.13
CA ALA A 2 -13.76 1.13 -26.78
C ALA A 2 -13.87 2.21 -25.67
N SER A 3 -15.08 2.52 -25.17
CA SER A 3 -15.31 3.48 -24.07
C SER A 3 -15.20 2.86 -22.66
N SER A 4 -15.12 1.53 -22.57
CA SER A 4 -15.21 0.79 -21.30
C SER A 4 -13.90 0.83 -20.50
N SER A 5 -12.72 0.82 -21.15
CA SER A 5 -11.44 0.76 -20.42
C SER A 5 -11.10 2.07 -19.71
N ARG A 6 -11.17 3.22 -20.39
CA ARG A 6 -10.83 4.52 -19.79
C ARG A 6 -11.78 4.90 -18.65
N SER A 7 -13.08 4.71 -18.84
CA SER A 7 -14.09 4.97 -17.82
C SER A 7 -13.91 4.07 -16.60
N GLN A 8 -13.61 2.78 -16.81
CA GLN A 8 -13.31 1.84 -15.74
C GLN A 8 -12.04 2.22 -14.96
N VAL A 9 -10.96 2.62 -15.65
CA VAL A 9 -9.71 3.08 -15.00
C VAL A 9 -9.98 4.32 -14.14
N LEU A 10 -10.74 5.29 -14.65
CA LEU A 10 -11.09 6.50 -13.88
C LEU A 10 -12.00 6.20 -12.69
N SER A 11 -12.97 5.30 -12.85
CA SER A 11 -13.84 4.85 -11.75
C SER A 11 -13.04 4.14 -10.66
N LEU A 12 -12.10 3.27 -11.05
CA LEU A 12 -11.21 2.56 -10.14
C LEU A 12 -10.31 3.55 -9.38
N TYR A 13 -9.70 4.49 -10.08
CA TYR A 13 -8.89 5.56 -9.48
C TYR A 13 -9.66 6.33 -8.40
N LYS A 14 -10.87 6.81 -8.73
CA LYS A 14 -11.73 7.53 -7.78
C LYS A 14 -12.08 6.66 -6.58
N THR A 15 -12.41 5.40 -6.80
CA THR A 15 -12.73 4.44 -5.73
C THR A 15 -11.53 4.25 -4.80
N MET A 16 -10.33 4.02 -5.34
CA MET A 16 -9.12 3.84 -4.54
C MET A 16 -8.78 5.09 -3.70
N LEU A 17 -8.97 6.29 -4.25
CA LEU A 17 -8.78 7.53 -3.49
C LEU A 17 -9.80 7.68 -2.36
N ARG A 18 -11.07 7.35 -2.62
CA ARG A 18 -12.12 7.40 -1.60
C ARG A 18 -11.83 6.43 -0.46
N GLU A 19 -11.48 5.17 -0.77
CA GLU A 19 -11.16 4.18 0.25
C GLU A 19 -9.90 4.56 1.03
N SER A 20 -8.87 5.07 0.36
CA SER A 20 -7.65 5.55 1.04
C SER A 20 -7.91 6.74 1.94
N GLY A 21 -8.89 7.59 1.62
CA GLY A 21 -9.34 8.69 2.47
C GLY A 21 -9.92 8.24 3.81
N ARG A 22 -10.35 6.97 3.94
CA ARG A 22 -10.96 6.41 5.15
C ARG A 22 -9.94 5.94 6.19
N PHE A 23 -8.64 5.91 5.88
CA PHE A 23 -7.62 5.57 6.87
C PHE A 23 -7.67 6.57 8.04
N SER A 24 -7.69 6.06 9.27
CA SER A 24 -7.70 6.87 10.50
C SER A 24 -6.40 7.66 10.65
N SER A 25 -5.27 6.98 10.53
CA SER A 25 -3.93 7.56 10.57
C SER A 25 -3.66 8.46 9.35
N TYR A 26 -3.30 9.71 9.64
CA TYR A 26 -2.92 10.71 8.64
C TYR A 26 -1.77 10.23 7.76
N ASN A 27 -0.73 9.63 8.36
CA ASN A 27 0.45 9.19 7.61
C ASN A 27 0.11 8.13 6.57
N TYR A 28 -0.70 7.14 6.95
CA TYR A 28 -1.16 6.10 6.02
C TYR A 28 -2.11 6.66 4.97
N ARG A 29 -3.05 7.53 5.34
CA ARG A 29 -3.97 8.21 4.41
C ARG A 29 -3.21 9.01 3.35
N SER A 30 -2.29 9.87 3.78
CA SER A 30 -1.48 10.73 2.92
C SER A 30 -0.56 9.91 2.01
N TYR A 31 0.08 8.87 2.55
CA TYR A 31 0.93 7.97 1.78
C TYR A 31 0.15 7.22 0.71
N ALA A 32 -0.98 6.60 1.07
CA ALA A 32 -1.81 5.83 0.13
C ALA A 32 -2.33 6.72 -1.01
N ILE A 33 -2.87 7.90 -0.68
CA ILE A 33 -3.37 8.87 -1.68
C ILE A 33 -2.25 9.30 -2.63
N ARG A 34 -1.06 9.62 -2.10
CA ARG A 34 0.10 9.99 -2.92
C ARG A 34 0.52 8.85 -3.84
N ARG A 35 0.70 7.64 -3.29
CA ARG A 35 1.15 6.48 -4.07
C ARG A 35 0.19 6.11 -5.19
N ILE A 36 -1.13 6.21 -4.96
CA ILE A 36 -2.15 5.99 -5.99
C ILE A 36 -2.05 7.04 -7.09
N LYS A 37 -1.93 8.33 -6.75
CA LYS A 37 -1.77 9.41 -7.74
C LYS A 37 -0.53 9.19 -8.60
N ASP A 38 0.59 8.87 -7.98
CA ASP A 38 1.87 8.68 -8.68
C ASP A 38 1.79 7.48 -9.63
N ALA A 39 1.29 6.33 -9.17
CA ALA A 39 1.16 5.13 -10.00
C ALA A 39 0.28 5.34 -11.24
N PHE A 40 -0.87 6.03 -11.10
CA PHE A 40 -1.74 6.32 -12.24
C PHE A 40 -1.14 7.36 -13.20
N ARG A 41 -0.33 8.30 -12.67
CA ARG A 41 0.36 9.31 -13.50
C ARG A 41 1.51 8.69 -14.29
N GLU A 42 2.32 7.84 -13.65
CA GLU A 42 3.42 7.08 -14.26
C GLU A 42 2.92 6.22 -15.42
N LYS A 43 1.74 5.62 -15.28
CA LYS A 43 1.14 4.71 -16.28
C LYS A 43 0.15 5.37 -17.24
N LYS A 44 0.07 6.71 -17.27
CA LYS A 44 -0.86 7.46 -18.13
C LYS A 44 -0.66 7.22 -19.64
N ASN A 45 0.59 7.00 -20.06
CA ASN A 45 0.97 6.88 -21.46
C ASN A 45 1.15 5.42 -21.92
N VAL A 46 0.63 4.45 -21.16
CA VAL A 46 0.58 3.06 -21.62
C VAL A 46 -0.56 2.93 -22.63
N HIS A 47 -0.23 2.44 -23.84
CA HIS A 47 -1.20 2.25 -24.93
C HIS A 47 -1.47 0.78 -25.22
N ASP A 48 -0.65 -0.13 -24.67
CA ASP A 48 -0.86 -1.57 -24.80
C ASP A 48 -2.07 -2.02 -23.98
N SER A 49 -3.03 -2.65 -24.67
CA SER A 49 -4.29 -3.11 -24.07
C SER A 49 -4.07 -4.24 -23.06
N HIS A 50 -3.08 -5.11 -23.29
CA HIS A 50 -2.73 -6.20 -22.37
C HIS A 50 -2.08 -5.67 -21.10
N GLU A 51 -1.11 -4.75 -21.21
CA GLU A 51 -0.52 -4.09 -20.04
C GLU A 51 -1.59 -3.32 -19.23
N ILE A 52 -2.50 -2.58 -19.88
CA ILE A 52 -3.59 -1.88 -19.20
C ILE A 52 -4.46 -2.85 -18.40
N GLN A 53 -4.85 -3.99 -18.98
CA GLN A 53 -5.66 -4.99 -18.27
C GLN A 53 -4.93 -5.54 -17.04
N SER A 54 -3.64 -5.87 -17.17
CA SER A 54 -2.82 -6.33 -16.05
C SER A 54 -2.73 -5.29 -14.93
N LEU A 55 -2.50 -4.02 -15.29
CA LEU A 55 -2.44 -2.91 -14.34
C LEU A 55 -3.78 -2.67 -13.64
N VAL A 56 -4.89 -2.75 -14.37
CA VAL A 56 -6.24 -2.66 -13.80
C VAL A 56 -6.50 -3.80 -12.82
N GLN A 57 -6.08 -5.02 -13.14
CA GLN A 57 -6.25 -6.17 -12.26
C GLN A 57 -5.46 -6.00 -10.96
N ARG A 58 -4.18 -5.61 -11.05
CA ARG A 58 -3.35 -5.28 -9.89
C ARG A 58 -3.94 -4.14 -9.05
N ALA A 59 -4.50 -3.12 -9.69
CA ALA A 59 -5.15 -2.02 -8.97
C ALA A 59 -6.42 -2.47 -8.22
N LYS A 60 -7.19 -3.42 -8.76
CA LYS A 60 -8.32 -4.04 -8.05
C LYS A 60 -7.85 -4.86 -6.85
N GLU A 61 -6.80 -5.65 -6.98
CA GLU A 61 -6.22 -6.41 -5.86
C GLU A 61 -5.75 -5.49 -4.73
N ASN A 62 -5.06 -4.39 -5.09
CA ASN A 62 -4.64 -3.38 -4.13
C ASN A 62 -5.82 -2.68 -3.44
N LEU A 63 -6.91 -2.42 -4.17
CA LEU A 63 -8.13 -1.88 -3.60
C LEU A 63 -8.72 -2.81 -2.53
N GLU A 64 -8.74 -4.12 -2.79
CA GLU A 64 -9.23 -5.10 -1.81
C GLU A 64 -8.34 -5.18 -0.57
N VAL A 65 -7.02 -5.01 -0.71
CA VAL A 65 -6.11 -4.86 0.44
C VAL A 65 -6.44 -3.61 1.25
N ILE A 66 -6.63 -2.46 0.59
CA ILE A 66 -6.99 -1.19 1.26
C ILE A 66 -8.30 -1.36 2.05
N LYS A 67 -9.31 -2.00 1.45
CA LYS A 67 -10.59 -2.28 2.13
C LYS A 67 -10.45 -3.22 3.33
N ARG A 68 -9.62 -4.27 3.23
CA ARG A 68 -9.39 -5.21 4.35
C ARG A 68 -8.60 -4.58 5.50
N GLN A 69 -7.56 -3.80 5.20
CA GLN A 69 -6.76 -3.12 6.22
C GLN A 69 -7.59 -2.07 6.99
N PHE A 70 -8.65 -1.52 6.38
CA PHE A 70 -9.61 -0.66 7.05
C PHE A 70 -10.45 -1.40 8.11
N LEU A 71 -10.86 -2.65 7.85
CA LEU A 71 -11.61 -3.47 8.81
C LEU A 71 -10.77 -3.81 10.05
N SER A 72 -9.48 -4.12 9.88
CA SER A 72 -8.58 -4.43 10.99
C SER A 72 -8.12 -3.22 11.81
N SER A 73 -8.38 -1.98 11.36
CA SER A 73 -8.04 -0.78 12.14
C SER A 73 -9.09 -0.43 13.21
N HIS A 74 -10.24 -1.11 13.25
CA HIS A 74 -11.27 -0.93 14.28
C HIS A 74 -11.19 -1.91 15.45
N THR A 75 -10.25 -2.85 15.43
CA THR A 75 -9.87 -3.62 16.62
C THR A 75 -8.47 -3.20 17.02
N GLY A 76 -8.38 -2.48 18.14
CA GLY A 76 -7.11 -2.29 18.84
C GLY A 76 -6.42 -3.65 19.05
N THR A 77 -5.11 -3.61 19.25
CA THR A 77 -4.24 -4.74 19.63
C THR A 77 -3.73 -5.68 18.53
N PHE A 78 -3.18 -5.17 17.42
CA PHE A 78 -2.21 -5.97 16.62
C PHE A 78 -0.97 -5.23 16.13
N LEU A 79 -0.84 -3.92 16.38
CA LEU A 79 0.31 -3.10 15.95
C LEU A 79 1.32 -2.76 17.07
N HIS A 80 1.22 -3.34 18.26
CA HIS A 80 2.36 -3.29 19.21
C HIS A 80 3.42 -4.35 18.86
N SER A 81 3.01 -5.50 18.32
CA SER A 81 3.94 -6.64 18.08
C SER A 81 4.91 -6.40 16.92
N THR A 82 4.48 -5.76 15.83
CA THR A 82 5.35 -5.59 14.64
C THR A 82 6.34 -4.43 14.75
N LEU A 83 6.09 -3.44 15.62
CA LEU A 83 7.04 -2.34 15.86
C LEU A 83 8.16 -2.73 16.86
N GLN A 84 7.95 -3.76 17.69
CA GLN A 84 9.00 -4.24 18.60
C GLN A 84 10.07 -5.10 17.88
N VAL A 85 9.71 -5.74 16.76
CA VAL A 85 10.66 -6.49 15.92
C VAL A 85 11.66 -5.54 15.23
N ALA A 86 11.25 -4.32 14.89
CA ALA A 86 12.12 -3.34 14.23
C ALA A 86 13.17 -2.71 15.17
N HIS A 87 12.92 -2.67 16.49
CA HIS A 87 13.90 -2.15 17.46
C HIS A 87 14.84 -3.22 18.04
N SER A 88 14.54 -4.52 17.89
CA SER A 88 15.40 -5.59 18.43
C SER A 88 16.51 -6.07 17.48
N SER A 89 16.49 -5.70 16.19
CA SER A 89 17.53 -6.10 15.21
C SER A 89 18.64 -5.05 15.01
N ARG A 90 18.78 -4.08 15.92
CA ARG A 90 19.90 -3.12 15.93
C ARG A 90 20.67 -3.11 17.25
N SER A 91 20.82 -4.28 17.87
CA SER A 91 21.87 -4.55 18.85
C SER A 91 22.76 -5.65 18.29
N GLN A 92 23.62 -5.24 17.35
CA GLN A 92 24.84 -5.95 16.99
C GLN A 92 25.56 -6.33 18.28
N HIS A 93 25.93 -7.61 18.44
CA HIS A 93 27.32 -8.01 18.22
C HIS A 93 28.31 -6.99 18.81
N LEU A 94 28.52 -7.02 20.12
CA LEU A 94 29.68 -6.39 20.77
C LEU A 94 29.94 -6.98 22.18
N LEU A 95 29.90 -8.30 22.35
CA LEU A 95 30.43 -8.96 23.56
C LEU A 95 31.07 -10.31 23.23
N SER A 96 32.08 -10.32 22.35
CA SER A 96 32.94 -11.49 22.14
C SER A 96 34.42 -11.08 22.00
N ALA A 97 34.96 -10.48 23.05
CA ALA A 97 36.40 -10.46 23.32
C ALA A 97 36.62 -9.86 24.72
N THR A 98 36.89 -10.71 25.71
CA THR A 98 37.81 -10.54 26.84
C THR A 98 37.34 -11.41 28.00
N THR A 99 37.72 -12.69 27.99
CA THR A 99 38.12 -13.40 29.21
C THR A 99 39.00 -14.57 28.76
N ARG A 100 40.28 -14.26 28.56
CA ARG A 100 41.35 -15.25 28.56
C ARG A 100 42.20 -14.92 29.78
N SER A 101 41.96 -15.62 30.88
CA SER A 101 42.96 -16.01 31.88
C SER A 101 42.40 -17.11 32.75
#